data_AF-A0A2D8XKZ4-F1
#
_entry.id   AF-A0A2D8XKZ4-F1
#
_cell.length_a   1.000
_cell.length_b   1.000
_cell.length_c   1.000
_cell.angle_alpha   90.00
_cell.angle_beta   90.00
_cell.angle_gamma   90.00
#
_symmetry.space_group_name_H-M   'P 1'
#
loop_
_entity.id
_entity.type
_entity.pdbx_description
1 polymer ?
#
loop_
_entity_poly.entity_id
_entity_poly.type
_entity_poly.pdbx_seq_one_letter_code
_entity_poly.pdbx_strand_id
1 'polypeptide(L)' 'MTKRKQTKGDLVTTIIAFESGQLDSADTIVFFSELIKSGMAWQLQGSYGRASRNLILQGYLNNKGDITCNLEQL' A
#
# COMPACT_ATOMS: atom_id res chain seq x y z
N MET A 1 -5.36 21.93 6.53
CA MET A 1 -4.33 20.87 6.44
C MET A 1 -4.66 19.82 7.50
N THR A 2 -5.58 18.92 7.15
CA THR A 2 -6.23 18.03 8.10
C THR A 2 -5.32 16.84 8.35
N LYS A 3 -4.98 16.59 9.62
CA LYS A 3 -4.25 15.41 10.08
C LYS A 3 -4.89 14.16 9.45
N ARG A 4 -4.15 13.44 8.58
CA ARG A 4 -4.56 12.12 8.10
C ARG A 4 -4.53 11.16 9.29
N LYS A 5 -5.60 11.12 10.08
CA LYS A 5 -5.90 9.96 10.92
C LYS A 5 -6.27 8.85 9.94
N GLN A 6 -5.29 8.04 9.56
CA GLN A 6 -5.53 6.84 8.79
C GLN A 6 -6.23 5.84 9.72
N THR A 7 -7.54 6.00 9.82
CA THR A 7 -8.42 5.03 10.48
C THR A 7 -8.44 3.84 9.55
N LYS A 8 -7.82 2.74 9.98
CA LYS A 8 -7.88 1.38 9.41
C LYS A 8 -9.15 1.22 8.57
N GLY A 9 -9.03 1.50 7.27
CA GLY A 9 -10.15 1.51 6.35
C GLY A 9 -10.62 0.08 6.15
N ASP A 10 -11.90 -0.10 5.87
CA ASP A 10 -12.40 -1.38 5.37
C ASP A 10 -11.54 -1.80 4.16
N LEU A 11 -10.97 -3.01 4.23
CA LEU A 11 -10.02 -3.52 3.24
C LEU A 11 -10.65 -3.48 1.84
N VAL A 12 -11.94 -3.82 1.74
CA VAL A 12 -12.68 -3.83 0.47
C VAL A 12 -12.79 -2.41 -0.09
N THR A 13 -13.13 -1.44 0.75
CA THR A 13 -13.18 -0.03 0.36
C THR A 13 -11.82 0.47 -0.15
N THR A 14 -10.73 0.11 0.51
CA THR A 14 -9.37 0.51 0.11
C THR A 14 -8.93 -0.17 -1.20
N ILE A 15 -9.30 -1.44 -1.40
CA ILE A 15 -9.11 -2.17 -2.67
C ILE A 15 -9.84 -1.46 -3.82
N ILE A 16 -11.12 -1.12 -3.62
CA ILE A 16 -11.91 -0.41 -4.63
C ILE A 16 -11.27 0.93 -4.98
N ALA A 17 -10.80 1.67 -3.97
CA ALA A 17 -10.12 2.95 -4.18
C ALA A 17 -8.82 2.78 -4.98
N PHE A 18 -8.02 1.75 -4.69
CA PHE A 18 -6.80 1.43 -5.45
C PHE A 18 -7.12 1.09 -6.91
N GLU A 19 -8.05 0.17 -7.14
CA GLU A 19 -8.43 -0.27 -8.49
C GLU A 19 -9.09 0.84 -9.31
N SER A 20 -9.75 1.79 -8.65
CA SER A 20 -10.36 2.97 -9.26
C SER A 20 -9.38 4.13 -9.46
N GLY A 21 -8.10 3.97 -9.11
CA GLY A 21 -7.08 5.01 -9.22
C GLY A 21 -7.29 6.22 -8.31
N GLN A 22 -8.00 6.03 -7.19
CA GLN A 22 -8.33 7.09 -6.22
C GLN A 22 -7.28 7.25 -5.12
N LEU A 23 -6.36 6.30 -4.97
CA LEU A 23 -5.25 6.40 -4.02
C LEU A 23 -4.12 7.24 -4.61
N ASP A 24 -3.58 8.16 -3.82
CA ASP A 24 -2.33 8.84 -4.14
C ASP A 24 -1.12 7.93 -3.90
N SER A 25 0.09 8.41 -4.25
CA SER A 25 1.34 7.66 -4.09
C SER A 25 1.57 7.20 -2.65
N ALA A 26 1.35 8.09 -1.68
CA ALA A 26 1.59 7.81 -0.26
C ALA A 26 0.57 6.79 0.27
N ASP A 27 -0.71 6.99 -0.03
CA ASP A 27 -1.80 6.09 0.36
C ASP A 27 -1.64 4.71 -0.29
N THR A 28 -1.16 4.65 -1.53
CA THR A 28 -0.81 3.39 -2.21
C THR A 28 0.28 2.64 -1.47
N ILE A 29 1.36 3.31 -1.08
CA ILE A 29 2.46 2.66 -0.34
C ILE A 29 1.99 2.15 1.02
N VAL A 30 1.18 2.94 1.73
CA VAL A 30 0.64 2.50 3.03
C VAL A 30 -0.25 1.28 2.86
N PHE A 31 -1.14 1.28 1.85
CA PHE A 31 -2.00 0.15 1.53
C PHE A 31 -1.18 -1.13 1.27
N PHE A 32 -0.15 -1.04 0.43
CA PHE A 32 0.72 -2.20 0.16
C PHE A 32 1.57 -2.62 1.36
N SER A 33 1.98 -1.70 2.24
CA SER A 33 2.60 -2.03 3.53
C SER A 33 1.68 -2.93 4.37
N GLU A 34 0.39 -2.59 4.48
CA GLU A 34 -0.59 -3.39 5.22
C GLU A 34 -0.86 -4.75 4.57
N LEU A 35 -0.95 -4.80 3.24
CA LEU A 35 -1.10 -6.07 2.52
C LEU A 35 0.10 -7.01 2.72
N ILE A 36 1.32 -6.49 2.75
CA ILE A 36 2.53 -7.30 3.00
C ILE A 36 2.55 -7.79 4.45
N LYS A 37 2.28 -6.90 5.42
CA LYS A 37 2.26 -7.23 6.85
C LYS A 37 1.23 -8.29 7.21
N SER A 38 0.07 -8.26 6.55
CA SER A 38 -0.98 -9.26 6.73
C SER A 38 -0.78 -10.53 5.89
N GLY A 39 0.17 -10.52 4.94
CA GLY A 39 0.35 -11.59 3.95
C GLY A 39 -0.67 -11.60 2.81
N MET A 40 -1.69 -10.73 2.86
CA MET A 40 -2.74 -10.65 1.83
C MET A 40 -2.20 -10.26 0.45
N ALA A 41 -1.08 -9.52 0.38
CA ALA A 41 -0.39 -9.20 -0.87
C ALA A 41 -0.08 -10.44 -1.75
N TRP A 42 0.11 -11.59 -1.10
CA TRP A 42 0.50 -12.85 -1.74
C TRP A 42 -0.67 -13.83 -1.89
N GLN A 43 -1.81 -13.52 -1.30
CA GLN A 43 -3.03 -14.33 -1.38
C GLN A 43 -4.04 -13.74 -2.35
N LEU A 44 -4.09 -12.41 -2.46
CA LEU A 44 -4.95 -11.71 -3.41
C LEU A 44 -4.51 -12.00 -4.85
N GLN A 45 -5.48 -12.39 -5.67
CA GLN A 45 -5.28 -12.69 -7.09
C GLN A 45 -5.02 -11.40 -7.90
N GLY A 46 -4.47 -11.53 -9.11
CA GLY A 46 -4.29 -10.40 -10.02
C GLY A 46 -2.90 -9.76 -9.94
N SER A 47 -2.84 -8.45 -9.65
CA SER A 47 -1.61 -7.64 -9.72
C SER A 47 -0.96 -7.33 -8.37
N TYR A 48 -1.61 -7.61 -7.23
CA TYR A 48 -1.16 -7.19 -5.90
C TYR A 48 0.24 -7.68 -5.52
N GLY A 49 0.55 -8.96 -5.77
CA GLY A 49 1.88 -9.50 -5.50
C GLY A 49 2.97 -8.87 -6.37
N ARG A 50 2.68 -8.60 -7.66
CA ARG A 50 3.63 -7.94 -8.57
C ARG A 50 3.86 -6.49 -8.18
N ALA A 51 2.80 -5.77 -7.81
CA ALA A 51 2.87 -4.40 -7.32
C ALA A 51 3.67 -4.32 -6.02
N SER A 52 3.38 -5.20 -5.05
CA SER A 52 4.13 -5.32 -3.79
C SER A 52 5.62 -5.55 -4.05
N ARG A 53 5.95 -6.50 -4.94
CA ARG A 53 7.34 -6.77 -5.32
C ARG A 53 8.01 -5.58 -6.00
N ASN A 54 7.30 -4.85 -6.86
CA ASN A 54 7.84 -3.67 -7.50
C ASN A 54 8.16 -2.58 -6.46
N LEU A 55 7.25 -2.31 -5.52
CA LEU A 55 7.50 -1.34 -4.44
C LEU A 55 8.69 -1.72 -3.56
N ILE A 56 8.89 -3.02 -3.31
CA ILE A 56 10.08 -3.52 -2.60
C ILE A 56 11.35 -3.28 -3.41
N LEU A 57 11.33 -3.59 -4.71
CA LEU A 57 12.48 -3.40 -5.60
C LEU A 57 12.87 -1.92 -5.77
N GLN A 58 11.90 -1.02 -5.74
CA GLN A 58 12.13 0.43 -5.78
C GLN A 58 12.60 1.00 -4.43
N GLY A 59 12.61 0.20 -3.36
CA GLY A 59 13.01 0.67 -2.03
C GLY A 59 11.99 1.55 -1.32
N TYR A 60 10.72 1.49 -1.73
CA TYR A 60 9.62 2.15 -1.01
C TYR A 60 9.15 1.34 0.20
N LEU A 61 9.25 0.01 0.09
CA LEU A 61 8.90 -0.96 1.13
C LEU A 61 10.03 -1.99 1.31
N ASN A 62 10.08 -2.66 2.45
CA ASN A 62 10.89 -3.87 2.64
C ASN A 62 10.01 -5.15 2.60
N ASN A 63 10.65 -6.32 2.66
CA ASN A 63 9.95 -7.61 2.64
C ASN A 63 9.01 -7.86 3.85
N LYS A 64 9.13 -7.06 4.92
CA LYS A 64 8.25 -7.09 6.09
C LYS A 64 7.08 -6.10 5.98
N GLY A 65 7.03 -5.30 4.92
CA GLY A 65 6.05 -4.24 4.73
C GLY A 65 6.35 -2.98 5.55
N ASP A 66 7.59 -2.79 6.01
CA ASP A 66 8.00 -1.51 6.60
C ASP A 66 8.24 -0.50 5.48
N ILE A 67 7.80 0.74 5.71
CA ILE A 67 7.98 1.85 4.77
C ILE A 67 9.40 2.39 4.94
N THR A 68 10.16 2.39 3.83
CA THR A 68 11.57 2.79 3.81
C THR A 68 11.81 4.13 3.14
N CYS A 69 10.77 4.72 2.56
CA CYS A 69 10.79 6.02 1.90
C CYS A 69 10.15 7.12 2.75
N ASN A 70 10.40 8.38 2.37
CA ASN A 70 9.69 9.52 2.95
C ASN A 70 8.39 9.77 2.18
N LEU A 71 7.26 9.55 2.84
CA LEU A 71 5.93 9.71 2.23
C LEU A 71 5.59 11.17 1.90
N GLU A 72 6.22 12.15 2.54
CA GLU A 72 5.95 13.58 2.29
C GLU A 72 6.59 14.08 0.98
N GLN A 73 7.44 13.26 0.36
CA GLN A 73 8.18 13.60 -0.86
C GLN A 73 7.61 12.94 -2.13
N LEU A 74 6.42 12.32 -2.02
CA LEU A 74 5.73 11.58 -3.07
C LEU A 74 4.49 12.31 -3.58
#